data_AF-A0A077WGF5-F1
#
_entry.id   AF-A0A077WGF5-F1
#
_cell.length_a   1.000
_cell.length_b   1.000
_cell.length_c   1.000
_cell.angle_alpha   90.00
_cell.angle_beta   90.00
_cell.angle_gamma   90.00
#
_symmetry.space_group_name_H-M   'P 1'
#
loop_
_entity.id
_entity.type
_entity.pdbx_description
1 polymer ?
#
loop_
_entity_poly.entity_id
_entity_poly.type
_entity_poly.pdbx_seq_one_letter_code
_entity_poly.pdbx_strand_id
1 'polypeptide(L)'
;MRCLSHFTGIFLGDYTSRGVHFPGTLAVAGNMDVPVFVVTSEQEISCANPTSNNTFATYSLVVGGHIDAYLVSVNGDGYIAGGGDINRVTETVADCTLHINDGTGMLNFTLVELALVRASQKLANMIPTDKLESNGSITSLGDHISANTSPRYRVFTMNTCQNSLPPSYNCSDIPSNSLSDPSAMFFGKGAWNGPIKSHPEDTDNDATTVINVRIYDNIDRSQLYN
;
A
#
# COMPACT_ATOMS: atom_id res chain seq x y z
N MET A 1 -10.72 4.04 6.65
CA MET A 1 -9.83 4.29 5.49
C MET A 1 -8.82 5.43 5.72
N ARG A 2 -9.07 6.38 6.64
CA ARG A 2 -8.16 7.53 6.90
C ARG A 2 -6.76 7.15 7.42
N CYS A 3 -6.63 6.03 8.15
CA CYS A 3 -5.32 5.48 8.54
C CYS A 3 -4.44 5.12 7.33
N LEU A 4 -5.02 4.50 6.29
CA LEU A 4 -4.27 4.02 5.12
C LEU A 4 -3.77 5.16 4.22
N SER A 5 -4.40 6.34 4.30
CA SER A 5 -4.00 7.53 3.55
C SER A 5 -3.11 8.48 4.37
N HIS A 6 -2.93 8.21 5.66
CA HIS A 6 -2.11 9.05 6.55
C HIS A 6 -0.64 8.63 6.51
N PHE A 7 -0.39 7.33 6.65
CA PHE A 7 0.96 6.77 6.64
C PHE A 7 1.51 6.67 5.22
N THR A 8 2.74 7.17 4.99
CA THR A 8 3.47 6.92 3.75
C THR A 8 3.81 5.43 3.61
N GLY A 9 4.09 4.76 4.74
CA GLY A 9 4.37 3.33 4.77
C GLY A 9 3.77 2.65 6.00
N ILE A 10 3.16 1.48 5.77
CA ILE A 10 2.72 0.57 6.83
C ILE A 10 3.36 -0.80 6.58
N PHE A 11 4.21 -1.24 7.50
CA PHE A 11 4.85 -2.55 7.49
C PHE A 11 4.16 -3.45 8.52
N LEU A 12 3.61 -4.57 8.06
CA LEU A 12 2.92 -5.54 8.93
C LEU A 12 3.88 -6.53 9.63
N GLY A 13 5.18 -6.42 9.37
CA GLY A 13 6.24 -7.17 10.04
C GLY A 13 7.38 -6.25 10.46
N ASP A 14 8.59 -6.79 10.51
CA ASP A 14 9.80 -6.01 10.78
C ASP A 14 10.15 -5.09 9.60
N TYR A 15 10.75 -3.94 9.91
CA TYR A 15 11.24 -2.99 8.93
C TYR A 15 12.73 -2.73 9.15
N THR A 16 13.54 -3.05 8.13
CA THR A 16 14.97 -2.75 8.11
C THR A 16 15.29 -1.85 6.93
N SER A 17 16.00 -0.75 7.18
CA SER A 17 16.49 0.13 6.12
C SER A 17 17.97 0.44 6.30
N ARG A 18 18.72 0.41 5.21
CA ARG A 18 20.10 0.93 5.17
C ARG A 18 20.18 2.37 4.65
N GLY A 19 19.03 2.93 4.28
CA GLY A 19 18.91 4.29 3.79
C GLY A 19 18.84 5.30 4.92
N VAL A 20 19.12 6.57 4.59
CA VAL A 20 19.19 7.67 5.57
C VAL A 20 17.88 8.45 5.69
N HIS A 21 16.90 8.14 4.83
CA HIS A 21 15.74 9.00 4.64
C HIS A 21 14.48 8.25 4.22
N PHE A 22 13.37 8.54 4.91
CA PHE A 22 12.04 8.09 4.52
C PHE A 22 11.11 9.31 4.56
N PRO A 23 10.50 9.71 3.42
CA PRO A 23 9.71 10.93 3.34
C PRO A 23 8.30 10.68 3.89
N GLY A 24 8.14 10.80 5.20
CA GLY A 24 6.82 10.91 5.83
C GLY A 24 6.58 9.94 6.97
N THR A 25 5.31 9.84 7.36
CA THR A 25 4.87 9.09 8.54
C THR A 25 4.96 7.58 8.30
N LEU A 26 5.33 6.85 9.35
CA LEU A 26 5.62 5.42 9.26
C LEU A 26 4.94 4.61 10.37
N ALA A 27 4.42 3.44 10.01
CA ALA A 27 3.94 2.45 10.97
C ALA A 27 4.60 1.08 10.72
N VAL A 28 5.15 0.47 11.76
CA VAL A 28 5.83 -0.84 11.73
C VAL A 28 5.23 -1.72 12.82
N ALA A 29 4.67 -2.87 12.46
CA ALA A 29 4.06 -3.80 13.42
C ALA A 29 5.12 -4.54 14.25
N GLY A 30 6.26 -4.85 13.64
CA GLY A 30 7.38 -5.54 14.27
C GLY A 30 8.48 -4.58 14.74
N ASN A 31 9.71 -5.09 14.74
CA ASN A 31 10.90 -4.32 15.07
C ASN A 31 11.28 -3.37 13.94
N MET A 32 11.90 -2.26 14.31
CA MET A 32 12.42 -1.25 13.39
C MET A 32 13.94 -1.14 13.56
N ASP A 33 14.68 -1.52 12.52
CA ASP A 33 16.15 -1.43 12.45
C ASP A 33 16.54 -0.43 11.35
N VAL A 34 16.94 0.76 11.77
CA VAL A 34 17.31 1.84 10.86
C VAL A 34 18.48 2.64 11.42
N PRO A 35 19.58 2.89 10.68
CA PRO A 35 20.64 3.75 11.16
C PRO A 35 20.14 5.16 11.45
N VAL A 36 19.41 5.76 10.48
CA VAL A 36 18.87 7.11 10.60
C VAL A 36 17.47 7.15 9.99
N PHE A 37 16.51 7.70 10.71
CA PHE A 37 15.17 7.98 10.22
C PHE A 37 14.77 9.41 10.56
N VAL A 38 14.39 10.17 9.54
CA VAL A 38 13.96 11.56 9.72
C VAL A 38 12.68 11.75 8.93
N VAL A 39 11.59 12.04 9.62
CA VAL A 39 10.35 12.48 8.97
C VAL A 39 10.55 13.93 8.56
N THR A 40 10.50 14.25 7.27
CA THR A 40 10.60 15.64 6.80
C THR A 40 9.31 16.39 7.08
N SER A 41 9.45 17.70 7.35
CA SER A 41 8.37 18.63 7.69
C SER A 41 7.44 18.98 6.52
N GLU A 42 7.48 18.22 5.43
CA GLU A 42 6.62 18.47 4.26
C GLU A 42 5.15 18.10 4.55
N GLN A 43 4.87 17.42 5.66
CA GLN A 43 3.54 17.26 6.24
C GLN A 43 3.48 18.04 7.55
N GLU A 44 2.73 19.15 7.58
CA GLU A 44 2.45 19.91 8.81
C GLU A 44 1.61 19.05 9.77
N ILE A 45 2.28 18.30 10.64
CA ILE A 45 1.64 17.60 11.75
C ILE A 45 1.58 18.58 12.92
N SER A 46 0.36 18.95 13.33
CA SER A 46 0.14 19.78 14.52
C SER A 46 -0.39 18.92 15.66
N CYS A 47 0.45 18.65 16.66
CA CYS A 47 0.04 17.95 17.88
C CYS A 47 -0.83 18.82 18.80
N ALA A 48 -0.76 20.15 18.65
CA ALA A 48 -1.55 21.10 19.43
C ALA A 48 -3.04 21.13 19.07
N ASN A 49 -3.41 20.75 17.84
CA ASN A 49 -4.79 20.77 17.36
C ASN A 49 -5.12 19.50 16.57
N PRO A 50 -5.30 18.33 17.24
CA PRO A 50 -5.75 17.13 16.56
C PRO A 50 -7.08 17.44 15.88
N THR A 51 -7.09 17.38 14.54
CA THR A 51 -8.32 17.60 13.78
C THR A 51 -9.30 16.48 14.12
N SER A 52 -10.51 16.82 14.57
CA SER A 52 -11.50 15.85 15.05
C SER A 52 -11.94 14.83 13.99
N ASN A 53 -11.64 15.11 12.72
CA ASN A 53 -11.94 14.24 11.59
C ASN A 53 -10.80 13.24 11.27
N ASN A 54 -9.59 13.36 11.79
CA ASN A 54 -8.54 12.37 11.58
C ASN A 54 -7.79 12.08 12.88
N THR A 55 -8.19 11.01 13.57
CA THR A 55 -7.59 10.56 14.83
C THR A 55 -6.11 10.16 14.69
N PHE A 56 -5.63 9.92 13.47
CA PHE A 56 -4.22 9.64 13.21
C PHE A 56 -3.44 10.88 12.79
N ALA A 57 -4.05 12.08 12.70
CA ALA A 57 -3.42 13.28 12.16
C ALA A 57 -2.12 13.67 12.90
N THR A 58 -2.01 13.33 14.18
CA THR A 58 -0.82 13.62 14.99
C THR A 58 0.26 12.53 14.89
N TYR A 59 -0.06 11.35 14.37
CA TYR A 59 0.84 10.19 14.39
C TYR A 59 1.96 10.39 13.37
N SER A 60 3.21 10.39 13.81
CA SER A 60 4.38 10.46 12.92
C SER A 60 5.08 9.11 12.81
N LEU A 61 5.17 8.38 13.92
CA LEU A 61 5.83 7.09 13.97
C LEU A 61 5.05 6.12 14.87
N VAL A 62 4.83 4.89 14.40
CA VAL A 62 4.33 3.79 15.23
C VAL A 62 5.23 2.58 15.07
N VAL A 63 5.70 2.01 16.17
CA VAL A 63 6.51 0.78 16.20
C VAL A 63 5.93 -0.17 17.23
N GLY A 64 5.47 -1.35 16.80
CA GLY A 64 4.93 -2.39 17.66
C GLY A 64 5.99 -3.24 18.37
N GLY A 65 7.20 -3.31 17.81
CA GLY A 65 8.37 -3.97 18.39
C GLY A 65 9.40 -3.00 18.98
N HIS A 66 10.66 -3.45 19.01
CA HIS A 66 11.79 -2.66 19.46
C HIS A 66 12.30 -1.74 18.35
N ILE A 67 12.86 -0.60 18.74
CA ILE A 67 13.63 0.26 17.84
C ILE A 67 15.13 0.07 18.05
N ASP A 68 15.87 -0.22 16.99
CA ASP A 68 17.34 -0.20 16.92
C ASP A 68 17.72 0.90 15.92
N ALA A 69 18.27 1.99 16.45
CA ALA A 69 18.57 3.15 15.62
C ALA A 69 19.65 4.04 16.22
N TYR A 70 20.45 4.68 15.37
CA TYR A 70 21.40 5.70 15.83
C TYR A 70 20.73 7.07 16.04
N LEU A 71 19.78 7.42 15.17
CA LEU A 71 19.01 8.66 15.26
C LEU A 71 17.64 8.51 14.60
N VAL A 72 16.59 8.89 15.32
CA VAL A 72 15.21 8.94 14.83
C VAL A 72 14.64 10.30 15.17
N SER A 73 14.16 11.00 14.15
CA SER A 73 13.61 12.35 14.27
C SER A 73 12.18 12.35 13.74
N VAL A 74 11.22 12.67 14.58
CA VAL A 74 9.79 12.64 14.25
C VAL A 74 9.18 14.04 14.41
N ASN A 75 8.21 14.37 13.56
CA ASN A 75 7.56 15.69 13.56
C ASN A 75 6.13 15.62 14.12
N GLY A 76 5.80 14.55 14.83
CA GLY A 76 4.48 14.27 15.41
C GLY A 76 4.60 13.28 16.56
N ASP A 77 3.46 12.82 17.08
CA ASP A 77 3.42 11.81 18.13
C ASP A 77 4.10 10.51 17.65
N GLY A 78 4.93 9.96 18.52
CA GLY A 78 5.56 8.65 18.33
C GLY A 78 4.94 7.64 19.28
N TYR A 79 4.64 6.44 18.81
CA TYR A 79 4.14 5.33 19.64
C TYR A 79 5.10 4.14 19.49
N ILE A 80 5.81 3.78 20.56
CA ILE A 80 6.81 2.71 20.53
C ILE A 80 6.52 1.71 21.64
N ALA A 81 5.96 0.57 21.26
CA ALA A 81 5.47 -0.43 22.22
C ALA A 81 6.59 -1.31 22.82
N GLY A 82 7.62 -1.66 22.03
CA GLY A 82 8.66 -2.60 22.44
C GLY A 82 9.90 -1.95 23.05
N GLY A 83 9.97 -0.62 23.17
CA GLY A 83 11.16 0.04 23.69
C GLY A 83 12.35 0.02 22.71
N GLY A 84 13.56 -0.22 23.22
CA GLY A 84 14.81 -0.18 22.46
C GLY A 84 15.58 1.13 22.65
N ASP A 85 16.17 1.64 21.57
CA ASP A 85 16.93 2.89 21.53
C ASP A 85 16.04 4.14 21.58
N ILE A 86 15.07 4.17 22.49
CA ILE A 86 14.12 5.28 22.70
C ILE A 86 14.84 6.61 22.90
N ASN A 87 15.98 6.62 23.58
CA ASN A 87 16.80 7.82 23.80
C ASN A 87 17.41 8.40 22.50
N ARG A 88 17.31 7.68 21.39
CA ARG A 88 17.73 8.10 20.05
C ARG A 88 16.57 8.63 19.23
N VAL A 89 15.35 8.56 19.76
CA VAL A 89 14.14 9.11 19.16
C VAL A 89 13.93 10.51 19.73
N THR A 90 13.68 11.47 18.86
CA THR A 90 13.50 12.87 19.26
C THR A 90 12.40 13.52 18.44
N GLU A 91 11.49 14.19 19.12
CA GLU A 91 10.44 15.01 18.54
C GLU A 91 11.02 16.38 18.17
N THR A 92 10.76 16.84 16.95
CA THR A 92 11.27 18.12 16.45
C THR A 92 10.24 19.25 16.56
N VAL A 93 8.99 18.92 16.85
CA VAL A 93 7.85 19.84 16.90
C VAL A 93 7.35 19.92 18.34
N ALA A 94 7.07 21.14 18.81
CA ALA A 94 6.53 21.39 20.13
C ALA A 94 5.16 20.71 20.32
N ASP A 95 4.84 20.36 21.56
CA ASP A 95 3.58 19.72 21.99
C ASP A 95 3.32 18.30 21.45
N CYS A 96 4.26 17.71 20.70
CA CYS A 96 4.25 16.29 20.33
C CYS A 96 4.91 15.44 21.41
N THR A 97 4.44 14.20 21.57
CA THR A 97 4.95 13.31 22.63
C THR A 97 5.31 11.92 22.09
N LEU A 98 6.40 11.37 22.63
CA LEU A 98 6.77 9.99 22.49
C LEU A 98 6.10 9.12 23.57
N HIS A 99 5.17 8.29 23.13
CA HIS A 99 4.41 7.35 23.93
C HIS A 99 5.09 5.98 23.92
N ILE A 100 5.78 5.64 25.01
CA ILE A 100 6.46 4.35 25.16
C ILE A 100 5.66 3.31 25.95
N ASN A 101 4.65 3.73 26.71
CA ASN A 101 3.83 2.85 27.56
C ASN A 101 2.41 2.65 26.99
N ASP A 102 2.05 3.33 25.91
CA ASP A 102 0.72 3.29 25.32
C ASP A 102 0.64 2.32 24.13
N GLY A 103 1.64 1.44 23.99
CA GLY A 103 1.72 0.48 22.91
C GLY A 103 1.79 1.16 21.54
N THR A 104 0.90 0.77 20.63
CA THR A 104 0.75 1.36 19.28
C THR A 104 -0.32 2.46 19.23
N GLY A 105 -0.74 2.98 20.40
CA GLY A 105 -1.82 3.93 20.52
C GLY A 105 -3.15 3.34 20.03
N MET A 106 -3.84 4.07 19.16
CA MET A 106 -5.09 3.60 18.54
C MET A 106 -4.86 2.74 17.28
N LEU A 107 -3.62 2.61 16.81
CA LEU A 107 -3.32 1.83 15.62
C LEU A 107 -3.34 0.34 15.95
N ASN A 108 -4.26 -0.40 15.32
CA ASN A 108 -4.36 -1.84 15.45
C ASN A 108 -3.90 -2.53 14.15
N PHE A 109 -2.69 -3.09 14.15
CA PHE A 109 -2.10 -3.73 12.97
C PHE A 109 -2.91 -4.93 12.47
N THR A 110 -3.56 -5.71 13.34
CA THR A 110 -4.45 -6.81 12.92
C THR A 110 -5.67 -6.31 12.14
N LEU A 111 -6.28 -5.20 12.57
CA LEU A 111 -7.39 -4.59 11.83
C LEU A 111 -6.93 -3.98 10.51
N VAL A 112 -5.72 -3.39 10.48
CA VAL A 112 -5.13 -2.86 9.25
C VAL A 112 -4.86 -3.98 8.26
N GLU A 113 -4.22 -5.08 8.69
CA GLU A 113 -3.99 -6.26 7.88
C GLU A 113 -5.29 -6.83 7.31
N LEU A 114 -6.30 -7.04 8.16
CA LEU A 114 -7.60 -7.52 7.72
C LEU A 114 -8.26 -6.58 6.69
N ALA A 115 -8.14 -5.28 6.89
CA ALA A 115 -8.65 -4.29 5.94
C ALA A 115 -7.89 -4.32 4.61
N LEU A 116 -6.57 -4.47 4.62
CA LEU A 116 -5.73 -4.59 3.44
C LEU A 116 -6.03 -5.87 2.66
N VAL A 117 -6.20 -7.02 3.35
CA VAL A 117 -6.61 -8.28 2.73
C VAL A 117 -7.98 -8.14 2.07
N ARG A 118 -8.96 -7.55 2.76
CA ARG A 118 -10.30 -7.31 2.19
C ARG A 118 -10.26 -6.35 1.00
N ALA A 119 -9.46 -5.29 1.07
CA ALA A 119 -9.27 -4.36 -0.04
C ALA A 119 -8.64 -5.06 -1.24
N SER A 120 -7.56 -5.83 -1.02
CA SER A 120 -6.89 -6.62 -2.05
C SER A 120 -7.85 -7.62 -2.69
N GLN A 121 -8.61 -8.41 -1.92
CA GLN A 121 -9.62 -9.32 -2.44
C GLN A 121 -10.69 -8.60 -3.26
N LYS A 122 -11.16 -7.45 -2.80
CA LYS A 122 -12.16 -6.66 -3.53
C LYS A 122 -11.61 -6.14 -4.86
N LEU A 123 -10.38 -5.62 -4.87
CA LEU A 123 -9.69 -5.15 -6.08
C LEU A 123 -9.40 -6.30 -7.05
N ALA A 124 -8.99 -7.46 -6.54
CA ALA A 124 -8.72 -8.68 -7.32
C ALA A 124 -9.97 -9.29 -7.98
N ASN A 125 -11.14 -9.02 -7.41
CA ASN A 125 -12.44 -9.44 -7.94
C ASN A 125 -13.11 -8.41 -8.85
N MET A 126 -12.47 -7.26 -9.09
CA MET A 126 -12.99 -6.28 -10.05
C MET A 126 -12.87 -6.83 -11.48
N ILE A 127 -13.90 -6.56 -12.28
CA ILE A 127 -13.91 -6.89 -13.71
C ILE A 127 -12.88 -6.00 -14.42
N PRO A 128 -12.09 -6.54 -15.37
CA PRO A 128 -11.17 -5.73 -16.14
C PRO A 128 -11.89 -4.60 -16.87
N THR A 129 -11.39 -3.38 -16.73
CA THR A 129 -11.82 -2.20 -17.52
C THR A 129 -10.84 -1.90 -18.63
N ASP A 130 -9.60 -2.38 -18.50
CA ASP A 130 -8.51 -2.08 -19.41
C ASP A 130 -7.70 -3.34 -19.69
N LYS A 131 -7.27 -3.46 -20.94
CA LYS A 131 -6.45 -4.55 -21.40
C LYS A 131 -5.13 -4.05 -21.93
N LEU A 132 -4.04 -4.62 -21.42
CA LEU A 132 -2.70 -4.44 -21.97
C LEU A 132 -2.50 -5.47 -23.09
N GLU A 133 -2.34 -5.01 -24.32
CA GLU A 133 -2.10 -5.85 -25.48
C GLU A 133 -0.62 -6.25 -25.61
N SER A 134 -0.35 -7.31 -26.36
CA SER A 134 1.01 -7.87 -26.53
C SER A 134 2.01 -6.92 -27.19
N ASN A 135 1.53 -5.90 -27.91
CA ASN A 135 2.33 -4.82 -28.50
C ASN A 135 2.61 -3.66 -27.51
N GLY A 136 2.09 -3.74 -26.28
CA GLY A 136 2.19 -2.71 -25.26
C GLY A 136 1.15 -1.59 -25.36
N SER A 137 0.16 -1.66 -26.26
CA SER A 137 -0.96 -0.71 -26.29
C SER A 137 -2.03 -1.06 -25.27
N ILE A 138 -2.77 -0.06 -24.77
CA ILE A 138 -3.89 -0.23 -23.85
C ILE A 138 -5.20 -0.10 -24.64
N THR A 139 -6.12 -1.04 -24.44
CA THR A 139 -7.47 -0.99 -24.98
C THR A 139 -8.48 -0.89 -23.84
N SER A 140 -9.33 0.13 -23.86
CA SER A 140 -10.45 0.29 -22.93
C SER A 140 -11.55 -0.71 -23.27
N LEU A 141 -12.02 -1.44 -22.26
CA LEU A 141 -13.09 -2.41 -22.36
C LEU A 141 -14.41 -1.71 -21.98
N GLY A 142 -14.84 -0.80 -22.87
CA GLY A 142 -15.95 0.14 -22.65
C GLY A 142 -17.32 -0.46 -22.31
N ASP A 143 -17.49 -1.78 -22.43
CA ASP A 143 -18.76 -2.47 -22.16
C ASP A 143 -19.11 -2.55 -20.65
N HIS A 144 -18.15 -2.29 -19.76
CA HIS A 144 -18.34 -2.34 -18.30
C HIS A 144 -18.42 -0.97 -17.63
N ILE A 145 -18.32 0.10 -18.42
CA ILE A 145 -18.31 1.49 -17.95
C ILE A 145 -19.59 2.14 -18.46
N SER A 146 -20.46 2.60 -17.56
CA SER A 146 -21.61 3.40 -18.01
C SER A 146 -21.08 4.68 -18.67
N ALA A 147 -21.62 5.06 -19.83
CA ALA A 147 -21.14 6.17 -20.66
C ALA A 147 -21.07 7.55 -19.96
N ASN A 148 -21.56 7.66 -18.72
CA ASN A 148 -21.54 8.87 -17.89
C ASN A 148 -20.67 8.76 -16.62
N THR A 149 -19.86 7.71 -16.47
CA THR A 149 -19.00 7.52 -15.30
C THR A 149 -17.58 7.18 -15.73
N SER A 150 -16.65 8.13 -15.61
CA SER A 150 -15.23 7.81 -15.65
C SER A 150 -14.92 6.79 -14.55
N PRO A 151 -14.30 5.65 -14.86
CA PRO A 151 -14.04 4.64 -13.85
C PRO A 151 -13.00 5.16 -12.85
N ARG A 152 -13.34 5.13 -11.56
CA ARG A 152 -12.39 5.46 -10.47
C ARG A 152 -11.19 4.51 -10.43
N TYR A 153 -11.32 3.34 -11.05
CA TYR A 153 -10.29 2.31 -11.09
C TYR A 153 -10.06 1.86 -12.54
N ARG A 154 -8.79 1.85 -12.98
CA ARG A 154 -8.36 1.22 -14.24
C ARG A 154 -7.85 -0.18 -13.90
N VAL A 155 -8.64 -1.19 -14.21
CA VAL A 155 -8.40 -2.57 -13.77
C VAL A 155 -7.84 -3.39 -14.92
N PHE A 156 -6.56 -3.76 -14.79
CA PHE A 156 -5.89 -4.71 -15.67
C PHE A 156 -5.83 -6.06 -14.97
N THR A 157 -6.33 -7.13 -15.60
CA THR A 157 -6.15 -8.49 -15.07
C THR A 157 -5.24 -9.28 -16.00
N MET A 158 -4.13 -9.78 -15.47
CA MET A 158 -3.11 -10.47 -16.26
C MET A 158 -3.55 -11.87 -16.65
N ASN A 159 -3.26 -12.25 -17.89
CA ASN A 159 -3.44 -13.60 -18.40
C ASN A 159 -2.34 -14.54 -17.86
N THR A 160 -2.36 -14.78 -16.56
CA THR A 160 -1.53 -15.81 -15.91
C THR A 160 -2.23 -17.18 -15.88
N CYS A 161 -3.47 -17.26 -16.37
CA CYS A 161 -4.27 -18.47 -16.57
C CYS A 161 -3.70 -19.33 -17.69
N GLN A 162 -2.71 -20.17 -17.37
CA GLN A 162 -2.31 -21.26 -18.25
C GLN A 162 -3.40 -22.36 -18.24
N ASN A 163 -3.77 -22.82 -19.45
CA ASN A 163 -4.70 -23.93 -19.69
C ASN A 163 -4.17 -25.31 -19.24
N SER A 164 -3.20 -25.38 -18.32
CA SER A 164 -2.57 -26.65 -17.92
C SER A 164 -2.24 -26.69 -16.43
N LEU A 165 -3.21 -27.24 -15.68
CA LEU A 165 -3.12 -27.96 -14.39
C LEU A 165 -2.92 -27.14 -13.10
N PRO A 166 -3.66 -27.43 -11.98
CA PRO A 166 -4.82 -28.32 -11.79
C PRO A 166 -6.18 -27.54 -11.83
N PRO A 167 -7.36 -28.19 -11.77
CA PRO A 167 -8.66 -27.66 -12.25
C PRO A 167 -9.32 -26.57 -11.37
N SER A 168 -8.59 -25.97 -10.42
CA SER A 168 -9.09 -24.92 -9.54
C SER A 168 -8.86 -23.50 -10.06
N TYR A 169 -8.14 -23.36 -11.17
CA TYR A 169 -7.81 -22.05 -11.75
C TYR A 169 -8.59 -21.84 -13.04
N ASN A 170 -9.76 -21.23 -12.92
CA ASN A 170 -10.55 -20.85 -14.07
C ASN A 170 -10.62 -19.33 -14.16
N CYS A 171 -9.95 -18.77 -15.17
CA CYS A 171 -10.30 -17.43 -15.63
C CYS A 171 -11.69 -17.42 -16.32
N SER A 172 -12.49 -18.51 -16.29
CA SER A 172 -13.84 -18.59 -16.87
C SER A 172 -14.75 -17.45 -16.50
N ASP A 173 -14.57 -16.93 -15.29
CA ASP A 173 -15.42 -15.90 -14.72
C ASP A 173 -15.08 -14.52 -15.30
N ILE A 174 -14.00 -14.45 -16.10
CA ILE A 174 -13.53 -13.27 -16.81
C ILE A 174 -13.58 -13.56 -18.31
N PRO A 175 -14.15 -12.68 -19.14
CA PRO A 175 -14.11 -12.83 -20.58
C PRO A 175 -12.67 -13.05 -21.08
N SER A 176 -12.41 -14.11 -21.85
CA SER A 176 -11.04 -14.45 -22.27
C SER A 176 -10.37 -13.36 -23.12
N ASN A 177 -11.17 -12.50 -23.75
CA ASN A 177 -10.73 -11.35 -24.54
C ASN A 177 -10.41 -10.10 -23.71
N SER A 178 -10.70 -10.08 -22.40
CA SER A 178 -10.43 -8.95 -21.49
C SER A 178 -9.15 -9.10 -20.66
N LEU A 179 -8.44 -10.23 -20.78
CA LEU A 179 -7.20 -10.48 -20.06
C LEU A 179 -5.99 -9.79 -20.74
N SER A 180 -5.15 -9.16 -19.91
CA SER A 180 -3.93 -8.46 -20.30
C SER A 180 -2.76 -9.41 -20.55
N ASP A 181 -1.93 -9.11 -21.55
CA ASP A 181 -0.63 -9.75 -21.75
C ASP A 181 0.42 -9.08 -20.83
N PRO A 182 0.97 -9.81 -19.84
CA PRO A 182 1.94 -9.23 -18.91
C PRO A 182 3.35 -9.09 -19.51
N SER A 183 3.59 -9.57 -20.73
CA SER A 183 4.92 -9.60 -21.35
C SER A 183 5.57 -8.22 -21.45
N ALA A 184 4.76 -7.19 -21.68
CA ALA A 184 5.23 -5.81 -21.72
C ALA A 184 5.73 -5.32 -20.34
N MET A 185 5.08 -5.77 -19.26
CA MET A 185 5.46 -5.41 -17.90
C MET A 185 6.69 -6.17 -17.41
N PHE A 186 6.75 -7.48 -17.64
CA PHE A 186 7.83 -8.32 -17.10
C PHE A 186 9.08 -8.31 -17.96
N PHE A 187 8.96 -8.10 -19.28
CA PHE A 187 10.08 -8.23 -20.21
C PHE A 187 10.36 -6.96 -21.01
N GLY A 188 9.66 -5.85 -20.72
CA GLY A 188 9.85 -4.58 -21.44
C GLY A 188 9.53 -4.68 -22.94
N LYS A 189 8.61 -5.56 -23.33
CA LYS A 189 8.19 -5.73 -24.73
C LYS A 189 7.12 -4.69 -25.11
N GLY A 190 7.30 -3.99 -26.22
CA GLY A 190 6.31 -3.04 -26.72
C GLY A 190 6.46 -1.63 -26.13
N ALA A 191 5.42 -0.80 -26.26
CA ALA A 191 5.47 0.62 -25.93
C ALA A 191 5.01 0.98 -24.50
N TRP A 192 4.62 -0.01 -23.69
CA TRP A 192 4.12 0.24 -22.34
C TRP A 192 5.26 0.57 -21.38
N ASN A 193 5.16 1.71 -20.70
CA ASN A 193 6.16 2.20 -19.74
C ASN A 193 5.57 2.40 -18.34
N GLY A 194 4.53 1.63 -18.00
CA GLY A 194 3.76 1.81 -16.77
C GLY A 194 2.44 2.52 -16.99
N PRO A 195 1.67 2.74 -15.91
CA PRO A 195 0.50 3.61 -15.92
C PRO A 195 0.94 5.04 -16.29
N ILE A 196 0.67 5.47 -17.52
CA ILE A 196 1.02 6.80 -18.02
C ILE A 196 -0.26 7.66 -18.17
N LYS A 197 -0.08 8.99 -18.02
CA LYS A 197 -1.13 10.04 -18.12
C LYS A 197 -1.82 10.17 -19.49
N SER A 198 -1.54 9.27 -20.43
CA SER A 198 -2.03 9.32 -21.81
C SER A 198 -2.98 8.17 -22.09
N HIS A 199 -3.89 7.90 -21.17
CA HIS A 199 -5.02 7.04 -21.46
C HIS A 199 -5.93 7.72 -22.49
N PRO A 200 -6.59 6.98 -23.41
CA PRO A 200 -7.46 7.57 -24.43
C PRO A 200 -8.57 8.48 -23.88
N GLU A 201 -8.90 8.35 -22.59
CA GLU A 201 -9.96 9.07 -21.88
C GLU A 201 -9.42 9.98 -20.75
N ASP A 202 -8.11 10.30 -20.73
CA ASP A 202 -7.47 11.12 -19.68
C ASP A 202 -7.83 12.62 -19.79
N THR A 203 -9.09 12.97 -19.53
CA THR A 203 -9.46 14.36 -19.17
C THR A 203 -9.52 14.57 -17.66
N ASP A 204 -9.46 13.51 -16.85
CA ASP A 204 -9.61 13.57 -15.39
C ASP A 204 -8.59 12.65 -14.69
N ASN A 205 -7.67 13.24 -13.92
CA ASN A 205 -6.40 12.65 -13.46
C ASN A 205 -6.52 11.75 -12.20
N ASP A 206 -7.72 11.32 -11.81
CA ASP A 206 -7.97 10.74 -10.47
C ASP A 206 -8.19 9.21 -10.47
N ALA A 207 -7.99 8.54 -11.60
CA ALA A 207 -8.20 7.10 -11.68
C ALA A 207 -7.05 6.30 -11.04
N THR A 208 -7.38 5.40 -10.10
CA THR A 208 -6.40 4.48 -9.50
C THR A 208 -6.16 3.30 -10.45
N THR A 209 -4.90 3.01 -10.77
CA THR A 209 -4.58 1.81 -11.56
C THR A 209 -4.49 0.58 -10.65
N VAL A 210 -5.20 -0.48 -11.03
CA VAL A 210 -5.24 -1.78 -10.36
C VAL A 210 -4.68 -2.83 -11.30
N ILE A 211 -3.64 -3.51 -10.86
CA ILE A 211 -2.96 -4.56 -11.62
C ILE A 211 -3.18 -5.88 -10.88
N ASN A 212 -4.08 -6.69 -11.40
CA ASN A 212 -4.42 -7.98 -10.82
C ASN A 212 -3.57 -9.08 -11.47
N VAL A 213 -2.59 -9.57 -10.70
CA VAL A 213 -1.86 -10.80 -11.02
C VAL A 213 -2.45 -11.90 -10.15
N ARG A 214 -3.28 -12.75 -10.75
CA ARG A 214 -3.83 -13.89 -10.04
C ARG A 214 -2.73 -14.96 -9.91
N ILE A 215 -2.43 -15.34 -8.66
CA ILE A 215 -1.47 -16.37 -8.30
C ILE A 215 -2.20 -17.54 -7.62
N TYR A 216 -1.62 -18.73 -7.72
CA TYR A 216 -2.10 -19.94 -7.04
C TYR A 216 -1.89 -19.82 -5.52
N ASP A 217 -2.94 -19.91 -4.72
CA ASP A 217 -2.82 -20.05 -3.27
C ASP A 217 -2.89 -21.56 -2.93
N ASN A 218 -1.72 -22.21 -2.84
CA ASN A 218 -1.53 -23.38 -1.99
C ASN A 218 -0.91 -22.97 -0.64
N ILE A 219 -1.03 -21.70 -0.27
CA ILE A 219 -0.62 -21.27 1.06
C ILE A 219 -1.72 -21.72 2.01
N ASP A 220 -1.53 -22.91 2.56
CA ASP A 220 -2.22 -23.34 3.76
C ASP A 220 -1.93 -22.31 4.87
N ARG A 221 -2.87 -21.38 5.04
CA ARG A 221 -2.78 -20.31 6.05
C ARG A 221 -2.75 -20.85 7.48
N SER A 222 -3.00 -22.15 7.70
CA SER A 222 -2.81 -22.79 9.01
C SER A 222 -1.34 -22.92 9.42
N GLN A 223 -0.39 -22.69 8.50
CA GLN A 223 1.04 -22.66 8.82
C GLN A 223 1.60 -21.25 9.08
N LEU A 224 0.81 -20.20 8.90
CA LEU A 224 1.22 -18.81 9.18
C LEU A 224 0.87 -18.37 10.61
N TYR A 225 0.17 -19.21 11.39
CA TYR A 225 -0.27 -18.91 12.75
C TYR A 225 0.08 -20.01 13.77
N ASN A 226 1.13 -20.81 13.53
CA ASN A 226 1.71 -21.72 14.52
C ASN A 226 3.14 -21.32 14.88
#